data_AF-A0AA42R444-F1
#
_entry.id   AF-A0AA42R444-F1
#
_cell.length_a   1.000
_cell.length_b   1.000
_cell.length_c   1.000
_cell.angle_alpha   90.00
_cell.angle_beta   90.00
_cell.angle_gamma   90.00
#
_symmetry.space_group_name_H-M   'P 1'
#
loop_
_entity.id
_entity.type
_entity.pdbx_description
1 polymer ?
#
loop_
_entity_poly.entity_id
_entity_poly.type
_entity_poly.pdbx_seq_one_letter_code
_entity_poly.pdbx_strand_id
1 'polypeptide(L)'
;MLVSTETQKKQRLLDLQEKDRKNASESLQEQKNANFTQVYPLGWKRLRELFRLNSGAAELYSMLAENIDGACGAVVADQAYLASLMGVSR
;
A
#
# COMPACT_ATOMS: atom_id res chain seq x y z
N MET A 1 -13.66 -43.51 -14.84
CA MET A 1 -13.10 -43.30 -13.49
C MET A 1 -11.60 -43.09 -13.66
N LEU A 2 -11.10 -41.85 -13.60
CA LEU A 2 -9.68 -41.55 -13.87
C LEU A 2 -8.85 -41.91 -12.64
N VAL A 3 -8.27 -43.12 -12.64
CA VAL A 3 -7.25 -43.52 -11.67
C VAL A 3 -5.96 -42.82 -12.07
N SER A 4 -5.71 -41.65 -11.49
CA SER A 4 -4.41 -40.97 -11.62
C SER A 4 -3.36 -41.78 -10.86
N THR A 5 -2.27 -42.16 -11.55
CA THR A 5 -1.14 -42.86 -10.94
C THR A 5 -0.51 -41.96 -9.87
N GLU A 6 0.07 -42.54 -8.81
CA GLU A 6 0.72 -41.77 -7.73
C GLU A 6 1.78 -40.79 -8.26
N THR A 7 2.44 -41.16 -9.36
CA THR A 7 3.40 -40.33 -10.07
C THR A 7 2.77 -39.04 -10.61
N GLN A 8 1.58 -39.14 -11.21
CA GLN A 8 0.83 -37.97 -11.74
C GLN A 8 0.36 -37.04 -10.61
N LYS A 9 -0.02 -37.60 -9.45
CA LYS A 9 -0.39 -36.81 -8.28
C LYS A 9 0.81 -36.05 -7.71
N LYS A 10 1.97 -36.70 -7.59
CA LYS A 10 3.22 -36.06 -7.15
C LYS A 10 3.67 -34.96 -8.10
N GLN A 11 3.65 -35.20 -9.41
CA GLN A 11 3.98 -34.17 -10.41
C GLN A 11 3.05 -32.97 -10.30
N ARG A 12 1.73 -33.20 -10.18
CA ARG A 12 0.78 -32.09 -10.03
C ARG A 12 1.00 -31.29 -8.75
N LEU A 13 1.40 -31.93 -7.66
CA LEU A 13 1.71 -31.24 -6.40
C LEU A 13 2.94 -30.33 -6.53
N LEU A 14 3.97 -30.81 -7.23
CA LEU A 14 5.18 -30.04 -7.52
C LEU A 14 4.86 -28.85 -8.43
N ASP A 15 4.07 -29.06 -9.49
CA ASP A 15 3.65 -27.99 -10.40
C ASP A 15 2.82 -26.90 -9.67
N LEU A 16 1.99 -27.30 -8.70
CA LEU A 16 1.22 -26.38 -7.86
C LEU A 16 2.15 -25.55 -6.96
N GLN A 17 3.13 -26.19 -6.30
CA GLN A 17 4.10 -25.48 -5.47
C GLN A 17 4.97 -24.51 -6.28
N GLU A 18 5.40 -24.89 -7.49
CA GLU A 18 6.13 -23.98 -8.38
C GLU A 18 5.27 -22.79 -8.81
N LYS A 19 3.99 -23.01 -9.12
CA LYS A 19 3.06 -21.92 -9.44
C LYS A 19 2.85 -20.99 -8.25
N ASP A 20 2.65 -21.52 -7.05
CA ASP A 20 2.45 -20.69 -5.86
C ASP A 20 3.69 -19.86 -5.56
N ARG A 21 4.89 -20.46 -5.68
CA ARG A 21 6.16 -19.74 -5.50
C ARG A 21 6.35 -18.66 -6.56
N LYS A 22 5.97 -18.94 -7.80
CA LYS A 22 6.07 -17.99 -8.91
C LYS A 22 5.08 -16.84 -8.73
N ASN A 23 3.82 -17.11 -8.39
CA ASN A 23 2.80 -16.10 -8.08
C ASN A 23 3.20 -15.23 -6.88
N ALA A 24 3.78 -15.81 -5.83
CA ALA A 24 4.31 -15.05 -4.71
C ALA A 24 5.48 -14.13 -5.12
N SER A 25 6.37 -14.60 -5.99
CA SER A 25 7.46 -13.76 -6.52
C SER A 25 6.97 -12.67 -7.47
N GLU A 26 5.95 -12.95 -8.28
CA GLU A 26 5.35 -12.02 -9.23
C GLU A 26 4.55 -10.94 -8.48
N SER A 27 3.77 -11.31 -7.45
CA SER A 27 3.07 -10.34 -6.58
C SER A 27 4.03 -9.45 -5.79
N LEU A 28 5.18 -9.96 -5.35
CA LEU A 28 6.26 -9.16 -4.76
C LEU A 28 6.92 -8.24 -5.81
N GLN A 29 7.08 -8.70 -7.05
CA GLN A 29 7.60 -7.88 -8.15
C GLN A 29 6.61 -6.85 -8.67
N GLU A 30 5.30 -7.09 -8.56
CA GLU A 30 4.22 -6.15 -8.89
C GLU A 30 4.12 -5.01 -7.88
N GLN A 31 4.72 -5.16 -6.69
CA GLN A 31 5.04 -4.04 -5.81
C GLN A 31 6.18 -3.16 -6.37
N LYS A 32 6.20 -2.89 -7.69
CA LYS A 32 7.13 -1.94 -8.34
C LYS A 32 7.04 -0.52 -7.75
N ASN A 33 5.99 -0.26 -6.99
CA ASN A 33 5.71 1.00 -6.32
C ASN A 33 5.80 0.89 -4.78
N ALA A 34 6.54 -0.08 -4.22
CA ALA A 34 6.60 -0.31 -2.77
C ALA A 34 6.98 0.94 -1.94
N ASN A 35 7.72 1.89 -2.52
CA ASN A 35 8.10 3.15 -1.88
C ASN A 35 7.66 4.38 -2.69
N PHE A 36 6.60 4.25 -3.50
CA PHE A 36 6.12 5.32 -4.35
C PHE A 36 4.69 5.72 -3.98
N THR A 37 4.55 6.91 -3.43
CA THR A 37 3.24 7.52 -3.16
C THR A 37 2.74 8.23 -4.42
N GLN A 38 1.70 7.68 -5.04
CA GLN A 38 1.07 8.30 -6.20
C GLN A 38 0.16 9.46 -5.78
N VAL A 39 0.46 10.67 -6.27
CA VAL A 39 -0.37 11.85 -6.05
C VAL A 39 -0.98 12.32 -7.37
N TYR A 40 -2.31 12.37 -7.45
CA TYR A 40 -3.04 12.83 -8.63
C TYR A 40 -2.92 14.36 -8.85
N PRO A 41 -3.13 14.88 -10.08
CA PRO A 41 -3.03 16.31 -10.37
C PRO A 41 -3.86 17.21 -9.44
N LEU A 42 -5.03 16.74 -8.99
CA LEU A 42 -5.87 17.44 -8.03
C LEU A 42 -5.22 17.53 -6.64
N GLY A 43 -4.59 16.45 -6.16
CA GLY A 43 -3.85 16.42 -4.90
C GLY A 43 -2.67 17.40 -4.94
N TRP A 44 -1.94 17.46 -6.06
CA TRP A 44 -0.88 18.43 -6.26
C TRP A 44 -1.38 19.88 -6.25
N LYS A 45 -2.52 20.15 -6.88
CA LYS A 45 -3.16 21.47 -6.83
C LYS A 45 -3.51 21.84 -5.39
N ARG A 46 -4.11 20.91 -4.65
CA ARG A 46 -4.51 21.11 -3.25
C ARG A 46 -3.32 21.38 -2.33
N LEU A 47 -2.24 20.60 -2.44
CA LEU A 47 -1.00 20.83 -1.69
C LEU A 47 -0.44 22.24 -1.94
N ARG A 48 -0.33 22.65 -3.21
CA ARG A 48 0.17 24.01 -3.55
C ARG A 48 -0.72 25.13 -3.01
N GLU A 49 -2.03 24.94 -2.96
CA GLU A 49 -2.95 25.89 -2.34
C GLU A 49 -2.72 25.95 -0.82
N LEU A 50 -2.65 24.79 -0.15
CA LEU A 50 -2.42 24.72 1.29
C LEU A 50 -1.08 25.34 1.68
N PHE A 51 0.01 25.08 0.95
CA PHE A 51 1.32 25.70 1.23
C PHE A 51 1.30 27.24 1.22
N ARG A 52 0.39 27.86 0.44
CA ARG A 52 0.24 29.32 0.40
C ARG A 52 -0.64 29.88 1.51
N LEU A 53 -1.61 29.09 1.98
CA LEU A 53 -2.62 29.54 2.95
C LEU A 53 -2.26 29.16 4.38
N ASN A 54 -1.79 27.93 4.59
CA ASN A 54 -1.45 27.37 5.88
C ASN A 54 -0.51 26.16 5.68
N SER A 55 0.77 26.36 6.00
CA SER A 55 1.81 25.32 5.87
C SER A 55 1.56 24.10 6.76
N GLY A 56 1.04 24.28 7.98
CA GLY A 56 0.72 23.16 8.88
C GLY A 56 -0.43 22.30 8.36
N ALA A 57 -1.44 22.91 7.72
CA ALA A 57 -2.50 22.16 7.05
C ALA A 57 -1.97 21.40 5.82
N ALA A 58 -0.99 21.95 5.11
CA ALA A 58 -0.33 21.27 4.00
C ALA A 58 0.44 20.04 4.48
N GLU A 59 1.18 20.17 5.57
CA GLU A 59 1.94 19.09 6.21
C GLU A 59 1.02 17.94 6.67
N LEU A 60 -0.05 18.27 7.40
CA LEU A 60 -1.06 17.29 7.80
C LEU A 60 -1.66 16.57 6.59
N TYR A 61 -2.04 17.33 5.56
CA TYR A 61 -2.62 16.77 4.34
C TYR A 61 -1.66 15.81 3.63
N SER A 62 -0.38 16.17 3.49
CA SER A 62 0.62 15.27 2.88
C SER A 62 0.82 14.00 3.69
N MET A 63 0.88 14.09 5.02
CA MET A 63 1.08 12.92 5.87
C MET A 63 -0.11 11.95 5.76
N LEU A 64 -1.34 12.47 5.77
CA LEU A 64 -2.53 11.65 5.58
C LEU A 64 -2.56 10.99 4.19
N ALA A 65 -2.16 11.72 3.14
CA ALA A 65 -2.11 11.18 1.78
C ALA A 65 -1.05 10.08 1.61
N GLU A 66 0.08 10.17 2.34
CA GLU A 66 1.14 9.17 2.33
C GLU A 66 0.74 7.88 3.06
N ASN A 67 -0.09 7.98 4.11
CA ASN A 67 -0.43 6.85 4.97
C ASN A 67 -1.84 6.28 4.74
N ILE A 68 -2.51 6.71 3.66
CA ILE A 68 -3.87 6.27 3.36
C ILE A 68 -3.90 4.78 2.98
N ASP A 69 -4.76 4.01 3.63
CA ASP A 69 -4.95 2.61 3.27
C ASP A 69 -5.61 2.51 1.88
N GLY A 70 -4.93 1.84 0.94
CA GLY A 70 -5.43 1.65 -0.41
C GLY A 70 -6.71 0.79 -0.51
N ALA A 71 -7.03 0.00 0.51
CA ALA A 71 -8.24 -0.84 0.53
C ALA A 71 -9.50 -0.06 0.97
N CYS A 72 -9.38 0.83 1.96
CA CYS A 72 -10.52 1.53 2.56
C CYS A 72 -10.52 3.06 2.40
N GLY A 73 -9.42 3.65 1.92
CA GLY A 73 -9.30 5.09 1.71
C GLY A 73 -9.31 5.92 3.00
N ALA A 74 -8.88 5.34 4.12
CA ALA A 74 -8.87 6.01 5.41
C ALA A 74 -7.51 5.91 6.10
N VAL A 75 -7.22 6.90 6.95
CA VAL A 75 -6.11 6.89 7.91
C VAL A 75 -6.73 6.88 9.29
N VAL A 76 -6.36 5.90 10.12
CA VAL A 76 -6.81 5.83 11.51
C VAL A 76 -5.57 5.93 12.40
N ALA A 77 -5.53 6.98 13.21
CA ALA A 77 -4.45 7.25 14.14
C ALA A 77 -4.99 7.87 15.42
N ASP A 78 -4.32 7.60 16.55
CA ASP A 78 -4.59 8.29 17.80
C ASP A 78 -4.21 9.78 17.68
N GLN A 79 -5.00 10.66 18.29
CA GLN A 79 -4.77 12.11 18.20
C GLN A 79 -3.44 12.53 18.84
N ALA A 80 -3.08 11.93 19.99
CA ALA A 80 -1.82 12.25 20.65
C ALA A 80 -0.62 11.72 19.84
N TYR A 81 -0.77 10.55 19.22
CA TYR A 81 0.22 10.05 18.27
C TYR A 81 0.40 11.01 17.09
N LEU A 82 -0.69 11.47 16.48
CA LEU A 82 -0.67 12.39 15.35
C LEU A 82 -0.01 13.74 15.72
N ALA A 83 -0.34 14.28 16.89
CA ALA A 83 0.26 15.50 17.41
C ALA A 83 1.78 15.33 17.66
N SER A 84 2.18 14.18 18.20
CA SER A 84 3.61 13.87 18.42
C SER A 84 4.39 13.74 17.12
N LEU A 85 3.81 13.11 16.09
CA LEU A 85 4.41 12.95 14.77
C LEU A 85 4.64 14.30 14.09
N MET A 86 3.70 15.23 14.27
CA MET A 86 3.74 16.58 13.70
C MET A 86 4.48 17.61 14.57
N GLY A 87 4.94 17.23 15.77
CA GLY A 87 5.61 18.16 16.68
C GLY A 87 4.70 19.30 17.19
N VAL A 88 3.38 19.07 17.28
CA VAL A 88 2.39 20.04 17.74
C VAL A 88 1.73 19.61 19.05
N SER A 89 1.03 20.55 19.72
CA SER A 89 0.19 20.23 20.87
C SER A 89 -1.13 19.60 20.45
N ARG A 90 -1.74 18.85 21.38
CA ARG A 90 -3.07 18.25 21.21
C ARG A 90 -4.19 19.30 21.16
#